data_AF-A0A3L7S0E0-F1
#
_entry.id   AF-A0A3L7S0E0-F1
#
_cell.length_a   1.000
_cell.length_b   1.000
_cell.length_c   1.000
_cell.angle_alpha   90.00
_cell.angle_beta   90.00
_cell.angle_gamma   90.00
#
_symmetry.space_group_name_H-M   'P 1'
#
loop_
_entity.id
_entity.type
_entity.pdbx_description
1 polymer ?
#
loop_
_entity_poly.entity_id
_entity_poly.type
_entity_poly.pdbx_seq_one_letter_code
_entity_poly.pdbx_strand_id
1 'polypeptide(L)'
;EGAGLTLDDYHNLSHHGQDALRVAQLLEADRRQMTLLAGLLESLAERREGEERLLDRTTVLFGSNMGDSNTHDNTNLPILLAGGGFRHGSHLAFNPDDNAPLANLFVSILQRLGIEADAFASSTGTLAGLE
;
A
#
# COMPACT_ATOMS: atom_id res chain seq x y z
N GLU A 1 21.74 21.64 -0.60
CA GLU A 1 21.74 21.65 -2.08
C GLU A 1 20.37 21.20 -2.57
N GLY A 2 19.78 21.95 -3.52
CA GLY A 2 18.74 21.51 -4.45
C GLY A 2 17.42 20.96 -3.91
N ALA A 3 16.62 21.75 -3.18
CA ALA A 3 15.18 21.48 -3.09
C ALA A 3 14.55 21.79 -4.46
N GLY A 4 14.55 20.80 -5.36
CA GLY A 4 13.84 20.87 -6.62
C GLY A 4 12.35 21.01 -6.32
N LEU A 5 11.81 22.22 -6.50
CA LEU A 5 10.38 22.46 -6.51
C LEU A 5 9.77 21.51 -7.55
N THR A 6 8.90 20.59 -7.10
CA THR A 6 8.05 19.80 -7.99
C THR A 6 7.34 20.75 -8.92
N LEU A 7 7.59 20.65 -10.22
CA LEU A 7 7.02 21.55 -11.23
C LEU A 7 5.51 21.32 -11.42
N ASP A 8 4.99 20.20 -10.91
CA ASP A 8 3.63 19.70 -11.10
C ASP A 8 3.13 18.95 -9.85
N ASP A 9 1.80 18.78 -9.76
CA ASP A 9 1.15 17.93 -8.75
C ASP A 9 1.45 16.43 -8.98
N TYR A 10 1.39 15.61 -7.92
CA TYR A 10 1.68 14.17 -8.00
C TYR A 10 0.84 13.47 -9.08
N HIS A 11 -0.45 13.81 -9.19
CA HIS A 11 -1.31 13.22 -10.20
C HIS A 11 -0.81 13.50 -11.62
N ASN A 12 -0.41 14.75 -11.91
CA ASN A 12 0.15 15.13 -13.20
C ASN A 12 1.48 14.41 -13.47
N LEU A 13 2.33 14.24 -12.46
CA LEU A 13 3.59 13.52 -12.59
C LEU A 13 3.38 12.03 -12.90
N SER A 14 2.31 11.42 -12.40
CA SER A 14 1.96 10.02 -12.72
C SER A 14 1.63 9.83 -14.21
N HIS A 15 1.22 10.90 -14.91
CA HIS A 15 1.05 10.98 -16.36
C HIS A 15 2.35 11.40 -17.07
N HIS A 16 3.44 10.69 -16.77
CA HIS A 16 4.78 11.10 -17.20
C HIS A 16 5.02 10.93 -18.71
N GLY A 17 4.28 10.07 -19.42
CA GLY A 17 4.44 9.88 -20.86
C GLY A 17 5.84 9.41 -21.28
N GLN A 18 6.55 8.74 -20.37
CA GLN A 18 7.98 8.39 -20.48
C GLN A 18 8.94 9.60 -20.58
N ASP A 19 8.49 10.80 -20.25
CA ASP A 19 9.36 11.97 -20.14
C ASP A 19 10.34 11.80 -18.97
N ALA A 20 11.65 11.90 -19.27
CA ALA A 20 12.69 11.59 -18.29
C ALA A 20 12.69 12.55 -17.09
N LEU A 21 12.31 13.82 -17.27
CA LEU A 21 12.25 14.79 -16.18
C LEU A 21 11.07 14.50 -15.26
N ARG A 22 9.89 14.22 -15.84
CA ARG A 22 8.70 13.85 -15.06
C ARG A 22 8.90 12.55 -14.29
N VAL A 23 9.51 11.54 -14.92
CA VAL A 23 9.87 10.28 -14.23
C VAL A 23 10.81 10.54 -13.06
N ALA A 24 11.84 11.37 -13.24
CA ALA A 24 12.76 11.71 -12.16
C ALA A 24 12.06 12.45 -11.01
N GLN A 25 11.11 13.35 -11.30
CA GLN A 25 10.32 14.04 -10.29
C GLN A 25 9.34 13.11 -9.57
N LEU A 26 8.68 12.20 -10.29
CA LEU A 26 7.79 11.20 -9.72
C LEU A 26 8.57 10.28 -8.75
N LEU A 27 9.75 9.83 -9.15
CA LEU A 27 10.62 9.02 -8.31
C LEU A 27 11.01 9.74 -7.01
N GLU A 28 11.30 11.05 -7.07
CA GLU A 28 11.59 11.83 -5.87
C GLU A 28 10.37 11.95 -4.95
N ALA A 29 9.18 12.17 -5.53
CA ALA A 29 7.93 12.20 -4.78
C ALA A 29 7.62 10.85 -4.10
N ASP A 30 7.77 9.73 -4.82
CA ASP A 30 7.56 8.38 -4.29
C ASP A 30 8.56 8.08 -3.15
N ARG A 31 9.84 8.44 -3.30
CA ARG A 31 10.84 8.31 -2.23
C ARG A 31 10.48 9.11 -1.00
N ARG A 32 9.95 10.33 -1.19
CA ARG A 32 9.48 11.16 -0.08
C ARG A 32 8.30 10.51 0.63
N GLN A 33 7.33 9.97 -0.10
CA GLN A 33 6.20 9.22 0.47
C GLN A 33 6.68 7.99 1.26
N MET A 34 7.65 7.22 0.73
CA MET A 34 8.23 6.07 1.42
C MET A 34 8.95 6.47 2.72
N THR A 35 9.67 7.59 2.71
CA THR A 35 10.30 8.13 3.93
C THR A 35 9.24 8.48 4.99
N LEU A 36 8.12 9.10 4.58
CA LEU A 36 7.04 9.45 5.50
C LEU A 36 6.32 8.20 6.05
N LEU A 37 6.07 7.21 5.19
CA LEU A 37 5.49 5.92 5.61
C LEU A 37 6.40 5.20 6.61
N ALA A 38 7.72 5.13 6.34
CA ALA A 38 8.68 4.55 7.26
C ALA A 38 8.62 5.24 8.63
N GLY A 39 8.66 6.58 8.67
CA GLY A 39 8.54 7.33 9.92
C GLY A 39 7.22 7.11 10.64
N LEU A 40 6.09 6.94 9.92
CA LEU A 40 4.82 6.55 10.53
C LEU A 40 4.91 5.17 11.18
N LEU A 41 5.43 4.17 10.46
CA LEU A 41 5.52 2.79 10.95
C LEU A 41 6.48 2.67 12.15
N GLU A 42 7.62 3.36 12.13
CA GLU A 42 8.56 3.45 13.26
C GLU A 42 7.86 4.04 14.49
N SER A 43 7.20 5.18 14.30
CA SER A 43 6.44 5.88 15.33
C SER A 43 5.34 5.00 15.95
N LEU A 44 4.63 4.20 15.15
CA LEU A 44 3.65 3.22 15.64
C LEU A 44 4.31 2.03 16.35
N ALA A 45 5.48 1.58 15.89
CA ALA A 45 6.20 0.45 16.48
C ALA A 45 6.84 0.80 17.83
N GLU A 46 7.31 2.03 18.02
CA GLU A 46 7.95 2.50 19.25
C GLU A 46 6.95 2.73 20.40
N ARG A 47 5.69 3.03 20.08
CA ARG A 47 4.65 3.25 21.09
C ARG A 47 4.00 1.95 21.51
N ARG A 48 3.57 1.88 22.77
CA ARG A 48 2.90 0.71 23.35
C ARG A 48 1.51 1.07 23.84
N GLU A 49 0.59 0.12 23.71
CA GLU A 49 -0.73 0.13 24.33
C GLU A 49 -0.84 -1.16 25.17
N GLY A 50 -0.59 -1.03 26.48
CA GLY A 50 -0.40 -2.18 27.36
C GLY A 50 0.85 -2.99 26.98
N GLU A 51 0.67 -4.29 26.76
CA GLU A 51 1.74 -5.24 26.45
C GLU A 51 2.08 -5.34 24.95
N GLU A 52 1.33 -4.66 24.08
CA GLU A 52 1.52 -4.72 22.63
C GLU A 52 2.05 -3.39 22.09
N ARG A 53 2.74 -3.43 20.95
CA ARG A 53 3.08 -2.19 20.23
C ARG A 53 1.81 -1.64 19.58
N LEU A 54 1.71 -0.32 19.45
CA LEU A 54 0.58 0.31 18.79
C LEU A 54 0.45 -0.15 17.33
N LEU A 55 1.58 -0.41 16.65
CA LEU A 55 1.59 -1.00 15.32
C LEU A 55 0.92 -2.38 15.27
N ASP A 56 1.09 -3.23 16.28
CA ASP A 56 0.49 -4.56 16.29
C ASP A 56 -1.05 -4.50 16.39
N ARG A 57 -1.58 -3.38 16.90
CA ARG A 57 -3.01 -3.10 17.05
C ARG A 57 -3.59 -2.20 15.95
N THR A 58 -2.75 -1.74 15.01
CA THR A 58 -3.14 -0.83 13.93
C THR A 58 -2.82 -1.46 12.59
N THR A 59 -3.82 -1.60 11.71
CA THR A 59 -3.57 -2.01 10.32
C THR A 59 -3.30 -0.77 9.47
N VAL A 60 -2.12 -0.71 8.85
CA VAL A 60 -1.78 0.32 7.87
C VAL A 60 -1.80 -0.31 6.48
N LEU A 61 -2.69 0.17 5.63
CA LEU A 61 -2.76 -0.17 4.21
C LEU A 61 -2.28 1.04 3.41
N PHE A 62 -1.25 0.86 2.60
CA PHE A 62 -0.67 1.91 1.76
C PHE A 62 -0.43 1.37 0.36
N GLY A 63 -0.71 2.16 -0.68
CA GLY A 63 -0.48 1.73 -2.05
C GLY A 63 -1.25 2.55 -3.07
N SER A 64 -1.43 1.98 -4.25
CA SER A 64 -2.13 2.62 -5.37
C SER A 64 -3.36 1.81 -5.77
N ASN A 65 -4.38 2.50 -6.28
CA ASN A 65 -5.50 1.90 -6.99
C ASN A 65 -5.20 1.63 -8.48
N MET A 66 -3.95 1.85 -8.91
CA MET A 66 -3.43 1.57 -10.26
C MET A 66 -2.11 0.81 -10.19
N GLY A 67 -1.95 -0.20 -11.04
CA GLY A 67 -0.70 -0.92 -11.28
C GLY A 67 0.31 -0.06 -12.06
N ASP A 68 -0.19 0.67 -13.06
CA ASP A 68 0.55 1.68 -13.81
C ASP A 68 -0.34 2.90 -14.07
N SER A 69 -0.07 3.98 -13.35
CA SER A 69 -0.81 5.24 -13.46
C SER A 69 -0.60 5.95 -14.81
N ASN A 70 0.50 5.70 -15.51
CA ASN A 70 0.76 6.34 -16.80
C ASN A 70 -0.17 5.78 -17.90
N THR A 71 -0.57 4.51 -17.78
CA THR A 71 -1.48 3.83 -18.71
C THR A 71 -2.88 3.62 -18.15
N HIS A 72 -3.14 4.05 -16.90
CA HIS A 72 -4.38 3.79 -16.16
C HIS A 72 -4.71 2.30 -15.99
N ASP A 73 -3.68 1.46 -15.90
CA ASP A 73 -3.85 0.05 -15.59
C ASP A 73 -4.28 -0.11 -14.13
N ASN A 74 -5.43 -0.76 -13.91
CA ASN A 74 -6.01 -1.02 -12.60
C ASN A 74 -5.85 -2.49 -12.17
N THR A 75 -4.97 -3.24 -12.84
CA THR A 75 -4.58 -4.59 -12.49
C THR A 75 -3.28 -4.60 -11.67
N ASN A 76 -2.98 -5.73 -11.03
CA ASN A 76 -1.71 -5.98 -10.31
C ASN A 76 -1.22 -4.82 -9.42
N LEU A 77 -2.08 -4.39 -8.50
CA LEU A 77 -1.90 -3.18 -7.71
C LEU A 77 -0.72 -3.28 -6.71
N PRO A 78 0.12 -2.24 -6.58
CA PRO A 78 1.17 -2.19 -5.59
C PRO A 78 0.58 -1.85 -4.22
N ILE A 79 0.58 -2.82 -3.30
CA ILE A 79 0.01 -2.70 -1.97
C ILE A 79 1.03 -3.10 -0.90
N LEU A 80 1.17 -2.24 0.10
CA LEU A 80 1.89 -2.48 1.34
C LEU A 80 0.88 -2.63 2.48
N LEU A 81 1.02 -3.71 3.24
CA LEU A 81 0.28 -3.96 4.47
C LEU A 81 1.27 -4.03 5.63
N ALA A 82 1.00 -3.30 6.72
CA ALA A 82 1.81 -3.31 7.93
C ALA A 82 0.95 -3.30 9.19
N GLY A 83 1.47 -3.89 10.28
CA GLY A 83 0.80 -3.94 11.58
C GLY A 83 -0.42 -4.88 11.62
N GLY A 84 -1.33 -4.65 12.56
CA GLY A 84 -2.59 -5.39 12.68
C GLY A 84 -2.46 -6.88 13.00
N GLY A 85 -1.29 -7.32 13.50
CA GLY A 85 -1.05 -8.71 13.87
C GLY A 85 -0.95 -9.71 12.72
N PHE A 86 -0.84 -9.25 11.47
CA PHE A 86 -0.55 -10.11 10.31
C PHE A 86 0.91 -10.61 10.32
N ARG A 87 1.21 -11.68 9.57
CA ARG A 87 2.61 -12.12 9.37
C ARG A 87 3.28 -11.26 8.30
N HIS A 88 4.17 -10.39 8.76
CA HIS A 88 4.91 -9.45 7.91
C HIS A 88 6.26 -10.01 7.41
N GLY A 89 6.95 -9.23 6.58
CA GLY A 89 8.30 -9.55 6.11
C GLY A 89 8.34 -10.46 4.87
N SER A 90 7.26 -10.48 4.08
CA SER A 90 7.18 -11.26 2.84
C SER A 90 6.65 -10.40 1.69
N HIS A 91 6.89 -10.86 0.46
CA HIS A 91 6.32 -10.30 -0.76
C HIS A 91 5.37 -11.34 -1.36
N LEU A 92 4.07 -11.00 -1.44
CA LEU A 92 3.06 -11.83 -2.09
C LEU A 92 2.93 -11.40 -3.55
N ALA A 93 3.57 -12.15 -4.44
CA ALA A 93 3.46 -11.95 -5.87
C ALA A 93 2.21 -12.66 -6.40
N PHE A 94 1.41 -11.96 -7.22
CA PHE A 94 0.24 -12.51 -7.87
C PHE A 94 0.44 -12.59 -9.38
N ASN A 95 -0.30 -13.48 -10.05
CA ASN A 95 -0.28 -13.56 -11.50
C ASN A 95 -0.98 -12.33 -12.09
N PRO A 96 -0.34 -11.53 -12.97
CA PRO A 96 -0.97 -10.37 -13.59
C PRO A 96 -2.21 -10.71 -14.43
N ASP A 97 -2.25 -11.90 -15.04
CA ASP A 97 -3.34 -12.35 -15.92
C ASP A 97 -4.49 -13.01 -15.15
N ASP A 98 -4.21 -13.51 -13.94
CA ASP A 98 -5.17 -14.21 -13.06
C ASP A 98 -4.89 -13.82 -11.60
N ASN A 99 -5.26 -12.59 -11.26
CA ASN A 99 -4.96 -11.98 -9.98
C ASN A 99 -6.14 -12.10 -9.00
N ALA A 100 -5.83 -12.25 -7.71
CA ALA A 100 -6.85 -12.19 -6.68
C ALA A 100 -7.43 -10.76 -6.60
N PRO A 101 -8.76 -10.60 -6.44
CA PRO A 101 -9.34 -9.29 -6.19
C PRO A 101 -8.74 -8.67 -4.94
N LEU A 102 -8.31 -7.41 -5.00
CA LEU A 102 -7.85 -6.67 -3.81
C LEU A 102 -8.91 -6.65 -2.70
N ALA A 103 -10.19 -6.75 -3.06
CA ALA A 103 -11.29 -6.89 -2.12
C ALA A 103 -11.13 -8.08 -1.15
N ASN A 104 -10.41 -9.15 -1.53
CA ASN A 104 -10.09 -10.25 -0.63
C ASN A 104 -9.21 -9.80 0.56
N LEU A 105 -8.31 -8.83 0.34
CA LEU A 105 -7.53 -8.24 1.42
C LEU A 105 -8.41 -7.46 2.40
N PHE A 106 -9.42 -6.74 1.89
CA PHE A 106 -10.35 -6.00 2.76
C PHE A 106 -11.17 -6.94 3.65
N VAL A 107 -11.61 -8.09 3.13
CA VAL A 107 -12.24 -9.13 3.96
C VAL A 107 -11.29 -9.61 5.04
N SER A 108 -10.03 -9.92 4.71
CA SER A 108 -9.02 -10.30 5.71
C SER A 108 -8.78 -9.23 6.78
N ILE A 109 -8.78 -7.94 6.41
CA ILE A 109 -8.64 -6.81 7.35
C ILE A 109 -9.86 -6.69 8.25
N LEU A 110 -11.08 -6.78 7.71
CA LEU A 110 -12.32 -6.74 8.48
C LEU A 110 -12.36 -7.85 9.53
N GLN A 111 -12.05 -9.08 9.12
CA GLN A 111 -12.03 -10.24 10.03
C GLN A 111 -10.93 -10.11 11.10
N ARG A 112 -9.76 -9.55 10.75
CA ARG A 112 -8.70 -9.25 11.73
C ARG A 112 -9.14 -8.22 12.78
N LEU A 113 -10.04 -7.31 12.42
CA LEU A 113 -10.65 -6.35 13.34
C LEU A 113 -11.82 -6.95 14.15
N GLY A 114 -12.13 -8.24 13.98
CA GLY A 114 -13.24 -8.91 14.65
C GLY A 114 -14.61 -8.64 14.00
N ILE A 115 -14.63 -8.12 12.77
CA ILE A 115 -15.87 -7.92 12.01
C ILE A 115 -16.14 -9.19 11.19
N GLU A 116 -17.24 -9.87 11.51
CA GLU A 116 -17.71 -11.06 10.80
C GLU A 116 -18.32 -10.66 9.44
N ALA A 117 -17.46 -10.39 8.46
CA ALA A 117 -17.84 -10.17 7.07
C ALA A 117 -17.30 -11.31 6.20
N ASP A 118 -18.20 -11.98 5.47
CA ASP A 118 -17.83 -13.06 4.54
C ASP A 118 -17.46 -12.55 3.15
N ALA A 119 -17.91 -11.34 2.79
CA ALA A 119 -17.66 -10.73 1.49
C ALA A 119 -17.65 -9.20 1.55
N PHE A 120 -16.91 -8.59 0.63
CA PHE A 120 -16.92 -7.16 0.35
C PHE A 120 -16.68 -6.94 -1.15
N ALA A 121 -17.55 -6.15 -1.81
CA ALA A 121 -17.44 -5.82 -3.23
C ALA A 121 -17.22 -7.08 -4.12
N SER A 122 -16.10 -7.14 -4.86
CA SER A 122 -15.75 -8.24 -5.76
C SER A 122 -14.99 -9.39 -5.09
N SER A 123 -14.94 -9.44 -3.76
CA SER A 123 -14.19 -10.48 -3.05
C SER A 123 -14.77 -11.87 -3.33
N THR A 124 -13.89 -12.85 -3.42
CA THR A 124 -14.23 -14.29 -3.49
C THR A 124 -13.87 -15.05 -2.21
N GLY A 125 -13.31 -14.34 -1.21
CA GLY A 125 -12.90 -14.89 0.09
C GLY A 125 -11.87 -13.98 0.77
N THR A 126 -11.09 -14.55 1.68
CA THR A 126 -9.92 -13.88 2.28
C THR A 126 -8.68 -14.01 1.39
N LEU A 127 -7.75 -13.08 1.53
CA LEU A 127 -6.45 -13.15 0.86
C LEU A 127 -5.53 -14.14 1.59
N ALA A 128 -5.00 -15.12 0.85
CA ALA A 128 -4.03 -16.09 1.38
C ALA A 128 -2.65 -15.45 1.60
N GLY A 129 -1.84 -16.06 2.47
CA GLY A 129 -0.44 -15.66 2.71
C GLY A 129 -0.23 -14.56 3.76
N LEU A 130 -1.30 -14.13 4.46
CA LEU A 130 -1.26 -13.10 5.51
C LEU A 130 -1.08 -13.64 6.94
N GLU A 131 -1.10 -14.97 7.10
CA GLU A 131 -0.83 -15.71 8.34
C GLU A 131 0.54 -16.34 8.32
#